data_AF-A0A7Y0D0H7-F1
#
_entry.id   AF-A0A7Y0D0H7-F1
#
_cell.length_a   1.000
_cell.length_b   1.000
_cell.length_c   1.000
_cell.angle_alpha   90.00
_cell.angle_beta   90.00
_cell.angle_gamma   90.00
#
_symmetry.space_group_name_H-M   'P 1'
#
loop_
_entity.id
_entity.type
_entity.pdbx_description
1 polymer ?
#
loop_
_entity_poly.entity_id
_entity_poly.type
_entity_poly.pdbx_seq_one_letter_code
_entity_poly.pdbx_strand_id
1 'polypeptide(L)'
;MTNKKQFPAKKIIDAPAGRAENPFQNTEFYARMRDYTERDAAFSKELKAISERGAGKQSSDARFAPSLKVLRGVIKKGLPLADMLDRIVLGVEKGLWEPWLTVFGLELRGVNFAKTGARNARLALDMSLASKANTLFANAGIPNWRSLAAEDCVELQVEKPTEKTPAKAYAIFCLDAIDN
;
A
#
# COMPACT_ATOMS: atom_id res chain seq x y z
N MET A 1 -9.56 -73.15 29.51
CA MET A 1 -9.63 -72.19 30.64
C MET A 1 -8.31 -71.44 30.72
N THR A 2 -8.29 -70.11 30.52
CA THR A 2 -7.20 -69.24 31.04
C THR A 2 -7.55 -67.75 30.89
N ASN A 3 -7.94 -67.18 32.03
CA ASN A 3 -7.81 -65.80 32.53
C ASN A 3 -7.80 -64.60 31.57
N LYS A 4 -8.91 -63.85 31.61
CA LYS A 4 -8.96 -62.41 31.32
C LYS A 4 -8.13 -61.65 32.37
N LYS A 5 -7.02 -61.02 31.98
CA LYS A 5 -6.36 -59.99 32.80
C LYS A 5 -6.91 -58.62 32.42
N GLN A 6 -7.52 -57.96 33.40
CA GLN A 6 -8.11 -56.63 33.32
C GLN A 6 -7.00 -55.57 33.39
N PHE A 7 -6.96 -54.65 32.44
CA PHE A 7 -6.01 -53.53 32.44
C PHE A 7 -6.45 -52.47 33.47
N PRO A 8 -5.53 -51.87 34.24
CA PRO A 8 -5.88 -50.85 35.23
C PRO A 8 -6.27 -49.53 34.56
N ALA A 9 -7.28 -48.87 35.12
CA ALA A 9 -7.79 -47.58 34.67
C ALA A 9 -6.69 -46.50 34.68
N LYS A 10 -6.61 -45.71 33.60
CA LYS A 10 -5.73 -44.53 33.51
C LYS A 10 -6.08 -43.54 34.62
N LYS A 11 -5.10 -43.19 35.45
CA LYS A 11 -5.19 -42.03 36.35
C LYS A 11 -5.36 -40.77 35.50
N ILE A 12 -6.42 -40.01 35.76
CA ILE A 12 -6.59 -38.64 35.26
C ILE A 12 -5.51 -37.81 35.96
N ILE A 13 -4.62 -37.22 35.18
CA ILE A 13 -3.63 -36.26 35.65
C ILE A 13 -4.34 -34.91 35.62
N ASP A 14 -4.64 -34.34 36.78
CA ASP A 14 -5.13 -32.97 36.87
C ASP A 14 -4.11 -32.01 36.24
N ALA A 15 -4.59 -31.12 35.37
CA ALA A 15 -3.77 -30.10 34.74
C ALA A 15 -3.13 -29.20 35.82
N PRO A 16 -1.87 -28.78 35.67
CA PRO A 16 -1.24 -27.90 36.64
C PRO A 16 -2.04 -26.60 36.73
N ALA A 17 -2.37 -26.19 37.95
CA ALA A 17 -3.05 -24.93 38.23
C ALA A 17 -2.32 -23.79 37.49
N GLY A 18 -3.05 -23.13 36.57
CA GLY A 18 -2.54 -22.02 35.80
C GLY A 18 -1.95 -20.94 36.71
N ARG A 19 -0.86 -20.33 36.26
CA ARG A 19 -0.17 -19.23 36.93
C ARG A 19 -1.19 -18.15 37.30
N ALA A 20 -1.19 -17.68 38.55
CA ALA A 20 -2.06 -16.59 38.99
C ALA A 20 -1.91 -15.38 38.05
N GLU A 21 -3.03 -14.80 37.63
CA GLU A 21 -3.04 -13.61 36.76
C GLU A 21 -2.22 -12.51 37.42
N ASN A 22 -1.21 -12.02 36.70
CA ASN A 22 -0.32 -11.00 37.22
C ASN A 22 -1.07 -9.66 37.25
N PRO A 23 -1.28 -9.03 38.42
CA PRO A 23 -2.03 -7.78 38.53
C PRO A 23 -1.33 -6.58 37.87
N PHE A 24 -0.06 -6.72 37.48
CA PHE A 24 0.68 -5.72 36.70
C PHE A 24 0.61 -5.95 35.19
N GLN A 25 0.08 -7.09 34.74
CA GLN A 25 -0.24 -7.35 33.34
C GLN A 25 -1.69 -6.94 33.10
N ASN A 26 -1.95 -5.63 33.08
CA ASN A 26 -3.23 -5.14 32.62
C ASN A 26 -3.32 -5.43 31.11
N THR A 27 -4.04 -6.48 30.74
CA THR A 27 -4.24 -6.95 29.37
C THR A 27 -4.81 -5.85 28.49
N GLU A 28 -5.60 -4.92 29.04
CA GLU A 28 -6.07 -3.74 28.32
C GLU A 28 -4.96 -2.71 28.07
N PHE A 29 -4.00 -2.55 29.00
CA PHE A 29 -2.88 -1.65 28.81
C PHE A 29 -1.93 -2.15 27.70
N TYR A 30 -1.66 -3.46 27.68
CA TYR A 30 -0.91 -4.11 26.61
C TYR A 30 -1.69 -4.15 25.29
N ALA A 31 -3.03 -4.28 25.31
CA ALA A 31 -3.85 -4.18 24.11
C ALA A 31 -3.95 -2.74 23.55
N ARG A 32 -3.82 -1.72 24.42
CA ARG A 32 -3.80 -0.29 24.04
C ARG A 32 -2.44 0.18 23.55
N MET A 33 -1.35 -0.47 23.95
CA MET A 33 -0.09 -0.38 23.20
C MET A 33 -0.30 -1.12 21.89
N ARG A 34 -0.86 -0.43 20.89
CA ARG A 34 -0.91 -0.89 19.50
C ARG A 34 0.44 -1.52 19.21
N ASP A 35 0.47 -2.83 18.96
CA ASP A 35 1.68 -3.56 18.61
C ASP A 35 2.28 -2.86 17.40
N TYR A 36 3.21 -1.92 17.64
CA TYR A 36 4.05 -1.36 16.62
C TYR A 36 4.93 -2.52 16.20
N THR A 37 4.45 -3.26 15.22
CA THR A 37 5.18 -4.41 14.70
C THR A 37 6.51 -3.89 14.16
N GLU A 38 7.56 -4.73 14.18
CA GLU A 38 8.86 -4.35 13.62
C GLU A 38 8.73 -3.81 12.18
N ARG A 39 7.70 -4.27 11.44
CA ARG A 39 7.35 -3.78 10.10
C ARG A 39 6.88 -2.33 10.09
N ASP A 40 6.05 -1.90 11.03
CA ASP A 40 5.58 -0.52 11.12
C ASP A 40 6.71 0.44 11.49
N ALA A 41 7.62 -0.02 12.37
CA ALA A 41 8.82 0.74 12.72
C ALA A 41 9.79 0.87 11.54
N ALA A 42 10.02 -0.21 10.80
CA ALA A 42 10.83 -0.20 9.58
C ALA A 42 10.22 0.70 8.50
N PHE A 43 8.90 0.61 8.29
CA PHE A 43 8.17 1.44 7.35
C PHE A 43 8.20 2.92 7.72
N SER A 44 8.06 3.25 9.01
CA SER A 44 8.16 4.65 9.48
C SER A 44 9.55 5.23 9.24
N LYS A 45 10.62 4.44 9.44
CA LYS A 45 11.98 4.85 9.11
C LYS A 45 12.19 5.04 7.60
N GLU A 46 11.66 4.12 6.80
CA GLU A 46 11.68 4.20 5.33
C GLU A 46 10.99 5.49 4.86
N LEU A 47 9.76 5.75 5.31
CA LEU A 47 9.00 6.94 4.94
C LEU A 47 9.70 8.23 5.37
N LYS A 48 10.32 8.25 6.56
CA LYS A 48 11.09 9.40 7.01
C LYS A 48 12.27 9.67 6.08
N ALA A 49 13.04 8.64 5.72
CA ALA A 49 14.17 8.76 4.81
C ALA A 49 13.73 9.23 3.41
N ILE A 50 12.60 8.70 2.91
CA ILE A 50 11.99 9.13 1.65
C ILE A 50 11.58 10.61 1.71
N SER A 51 10.93 11.02 2.79
CA SER A 51 10.49 12.40 3.00
C SER A 51 11.67 13.37 3.11
N GLU A 52 12.76 12.99 3.76
CA GLU A 52 13.99 13.77 3.87
C GLU A 52 14.70 13.90 2.51
N ARG A 53 14.63 12.86 1.67
CA ARG A 53 15.21 12.84 0.33
C ARG A 53 14.46 13.75 -0.66
N GLY A 54 13.16 13.95 -0.45
CA GLY A 54 12.30 14.83 -1.23
C GLY A 54 11.82 14.26 -2.58
N ALA A 55 10.74 14.83 -3.10
CA ALA A 55 10.10 14.49 -4.36
C ALA A 55 10.80 15.13 -5.59
N GLY A 56 10.42 14.71 -6.80
CA GLY A 56 10.61 15.50 -8.02
C GLY A 56 12.03 15.51 -8.60
N LYS A 57 12.75 14.40 -8.51
CA LYS A 57 14.11 14.28 -9.05
C LYS A 57 14.14 13.90 -10.53
N GLN A 58 13.09 13.27 -11.04
CA GLN A 58 12.97 12.83 -12.43
C GLN A 58 11.61 13.22 -13.03
N SER A 59 11.19 12.51 -14.09
CA SER A 59 9.92 12.73 -14.78
C SER A 59 8.72 12.49 -13.87
N SER A 60 7.92 13.53 -13.65
CA SER A 60 6.72 13.49 -12.83
C SER A 60 5.42 13.14 -13.57
N ASP A 61 5.48 13.01 -14.90
CA ASP A 61 4.37 12.52 -15.72
C ASP A 61 4.24 10.99 -15.59
N ALA A 62 3.06 10.52 -15.19
CA ALA A 62 2.81 9.11 -14.95
C ALA A 62 2.99 8.20 -16.20
N ARG A 63 2.87 8.77 -17.41
CA ARG A 63 3.11 8.06 -18.68
C ARG A 63 4.59 7.75 -18.89
N PHE A 64 5.48 8.57 -18.36
CA PHE A 64 6.92 8.51 -18.64
C PHE A 64 7.76 8.17 -17.41
N ALA A 65 7.25 8.37 -16.19
CA ALA A 65 7.93 8.07 -14.92
C ALA A 65 8.56 6.66 -14.90
N PRO A 66 9.88 6.50 -14.78
CA PRO A 66 10.54 5.19 -14.77
C PRO A 66 10.01 4.24 -13.69
N SER A 67 9.73 4.76 -12.50
CA SER A 67 9.16 4.03 -11.36
C SER A 67 7.82 3.38 -11.67
N LEU A 68 7.00 3.98 -12.54
CA LEU A 68 5.70 3.43 -12.93
C LEU A 68 5.79 2.44 -14.11
N LYS A 69 6.98 2.20 -14.68
CA LYS A 69 7.16 1.30 -15.83
C LYS A 69 6.59 -0.10 -15.58
N VAL A 70 6.80 -0.65 -14.38
CA VAL A 70 6.25 -1.96 -13.99
C VAL A 70 4.73 -1.93 -14.01
N LEU A 71 4.13 -0.90 -13.43
CA LEU A 71 2.67 -0.76 -13.39
C LEU A 71 2.08 -0.55 -14.79
N ARG A 72 2.74 0.25 -15.64
CA ARG A 72 2.29 0.55 -17.01
C ARG A 72 2.14 -0.70 -17.88
N GLY A 73 2.99 -1.70 -17.67
CA GLY A 73 2.94 -2.97 -18.41
C GLY A 73 1.90 -3.97 -17.92
N VAL A 74 1.25 -3.71 -16.77
CA VAL A 74 0.25 -4.63 -16.22
C VAL A 74 -1.08 -4.48 -16.96
N ILE A 75 -1.57 -5.59 -17.51
CA ILE A 75 -2.82 -5.66 -18.28
C ILE A 75 -3.98 -6.03 -17.35
N LYS A 76 -5.04 -5.22 -17.34
CA LYS A 76 -6.27 -5.51 -16.64
C LYS A 76 -7.48 -5.35 -17.55
N LYS A 77 -8.29 -6.42 -17.65
CA LYS A 77 -9.47 -6.48 -18.55
C LYS A 77 -9.11 -6.17 -20.02
N GLY A 78 -7.94 -6.63 -20.48
CA GLY A 78 -7.48 -6.44 -21.86
C GLY A 78 -6.90 -5.06 -22.16
N LEU A 79 -6.77 -4.18 -21.17
CA LEU A 79 -6.20 -2.84 -21.33
C LEU A 79 -4.95 -2.71 -20.44
N PRO A 80 -3.80 -2.25 -20.95
CA PRO A 80 -2.65 -1.91 -20.11
C PRO A 80 -2.89 -0.56 -19.40
N LEU A 81 -2.18 -0.34 -18.29
CA LEU A 81 -2.27 0.94 -17.57
C LEU A 81 -1.81 2.11 -18.44
N ALA A 82 -0.79 1.95 -19.28
CA ALA A 82 -0.36 3.00 -20.20
C ALA A 82 -1.52 3.56 -21.05
N ASP A 83 -2.27 2.70 -21.73
CA ASP A 83 -3.41 3.10 -22.55
C ASP A 83 -4.51 3.77 -21.73
N MET A 84 -4.73 3.32 -20.48
CA MET A 84 -5.69 3.97 -19.59
C MET A 84 -5.26 5.38 -19.20
N LEU A 85 -3.97 5.60 -18.92
CA LEU A 85 -3.43 6.93 -18.63
C LEU A 85 -3.63 7.87 -19.83
N ASP A 86 -3.39 7.38 -21.05
CA ASP A 86 -3.64 8.15 -22.27
C ASP A 86 -5.12 8.48 -22.45
N ARG A 87 -6.02 7.53 -22.18
CA ARG A 87 -7.48 7.77 -22.21
C ARG A 87 -7.94 8.80 -21.18
N ILE A 88 -7.31 8.86 -20.00
CA ILE A 88 -7.58 9.86 -18.96
C ILE A 88 -7.19 11.25 -19.46
N VAL A 89 -5.99 11.40 -20.02
CA VAL A 89 -5.51 12.67 -20.61
C VAL A 89 -6.39 13.10 -21.78
N LEU A 90 -6.73 12.17 -22.68
CA LEU A 90 -7.67 12.39 -23.78
C LEU A 90 -9.12 12.52 -23.33
N GLY A 91 -9.40 12.35 -22.03
CA GLY A 91 -10.71 12.39 -21.34
C GLY A 91 -11.87 11.84 -22.15
N VAL A 92 -11.66 10.65 -22.74
CA VAL A 92 -12.64 9.95 -23.59
C VAL A 92 -13.75 9.31 -22.73
N GLU A 93 -13.46 8.96 -21.48
CA GLU A 93 -14.35 8.16 -20.63
C GLU A 93 -14.58 8.82 -19.26
N LYS A 94 -15.58 9.69 -19.08
CA LYS A 94 -15.78 10.36 -17.78
C LYS A 94 -16.25 9.38 -16.70
N GLY A 95 -15.42 9.12 -15.69
CA GLY A 95 -15.85 8.56 -14.40
C GLY A 95 -15.81 7.03 -14.26
N LEU A 96 -15.20 6.29 -15.19
CA LEU A 96 -15.07 4.82 -15.07
C LEU A 96 -13.65 4.35 -14.70
N TRP A 97 -12.74 5.29 -14.44
CA TRP A 97 -11.33 4.99 -14.23
C TRP A 97 -10.98 4.60 -12.80
N GLU A 98 -11.64 5.19 -11.80
CA GLU A 98 -11.24 5.05 -10.39
C GLU A 98 -11.30 3.60 -9.90
N PRO A 99 -12.37 2.81 -10.16
CA PRO A 99 -12.39 1.41 -9.77
C PRO A 99 -11.33 0.59 -10.52
N TRP A 100 -10.91 1.02 -11.70
CA TRP A 100 -9.88 0.34 -12.49
C TRP A 100 -8.48 0.66 -11.96
N LEU A 101 -8.19 1.92 -11.64
CA LEU A 101 -6.92 2.41 -11.11
C LEU A 101 -6.58 1.83 -9.72
N THR A 102 -7.59 1.60 -8.87
CA THR A 102 -7.39 1.03 -7.53
C THR A 102 -6.71 -0.35 -7.53
N VAL A 103 -6.84 -1.12 -8.62
CA VAL A 103 -6.15 -2.41 -8.78
C VAL A 103 -4.63 -2.25 -8.76
N PHE A 104 -4.13 -1.09 -9.19
CA PHE A 104 -2.72 -0.73 -9.26
C PHE A 104 -2.26 0.05 -8.02
N GLY A 105 -3.16 0.28 -7.06
CA GLY A 105 -2.91 1.18 -5.92
C GLY A 105 -2.93 2.65 -6.31
N LEU A 106 -3.53 3.00 -7.46
CA LEU A 106 -3.65 4.36 -7.93
C LEU A 106 -5.01 4.95 -7.58
N GLU A 107 -5.00 6.20 -7.11
CA GLU A 107 -6.19 7.00 -6.83
C GLU A 107 -6.14 8.28 -7.66
N LEU A 108 -7.29 8.68 -8.20
CA LEU A 108 -7.44 9.94 -8.92
C LEU A 108 -7.74 11.04 -7.90
N ARG A 109 -6.82 11.98 -7.67
CA ARG A 109 -6.98 13.06 -6.66
C ARG A 109 -7.54 14.36 -7.23
N GLY A 110 -7.50 14.52 -8.55
CA GLY A 110 -8.11 15.64 -9.23
C GLY A 110 -8.04 15.45 -10.73
N VAL A 111 -9.08 15.88 -11.44
CA VAL A 111 -9.11 15.96 -12.90
C VAL A 111 -9.71 17.29 -13.30
N ASN A 112 -8.99 18.05 -14.10
CA ASN A 112 -9.57 19.19 -14.78
C ASN A 112 -10.24 18.72 -16.08
N PHE A 113 -11.57 18.74 -16.07
CA PHE A 113 -12.39 18.41 -17.23
C PHE A 113 -12.70 19.63 -18.12
N ALA A 114 -11.92 20.71 -18.02
CA ALA A 114 -12.12 21.90 -18.85
C ALA A 114 -12.22 21.51 -20.33
N LYS A 115 -13.30 21.95 -20.99
CA LYS A 115 -13.52 21.72 -22.43
C LYS A 115 -12.55 22.53 -23.30
N THR A 116 -11.97 23.59 -22.75
CA THR A 116 -11.18 24.61 -23.46
C THR A 116 -9.79 24.82 -22.84
N GLY A 117 -9.41 24.07 -21.80
CA GLY A 117 -8.11 24.16 -21.14
C GLY A 117 -7.33 22.84 -21.24
N ALA A 118 -6.02 22.89 -20.96
CA ALA A 118 -5.19 21.70 -20.87
C ALA A 118 -5.79 20.74 -19.83
N ARG A 119 -6.10 19.51 -20.26
CA ARG A 119 -6.57 18.48 -19.35
C ARG A 119 -5.40 18.06 -18.48
N ASN A 120 -5.57 18.19 -17.17
CA ASN A 120 -4.63 17.70 -16.20
C ASN A 120 -5.33 16.79 -15.20
N ALA A 121 -4.68 15.68 -14.86
CA ALA A 121 -5.08 14.85 -13.75
C ALA A 121 -3.92 14.66 -12.78
N ARG A 122 -4.26 14.47 -11.50
CA ARG A 122 -3.31 14.07 -10.46
C ARG A 122 -3.61 12.64 -10.04
N LEU A 123 -2.60 11.79 -10.13
CA LEU A 123 -2.66 10.40 -9.70
C LEU A 123 -1.86 10.23 -8.41
N ALA A 124 -2.47 9.67 -7.39
CA ALA A 124 -1.82 9.28 -6.15
C ALA A 124 -1.55 7.78 -6.17
N LEU A 125 -0.28 7.38 -6.10
CA LEU A 125 0.11 6.00 -5.85
C LEU A 125 0.20 5.78 -4.34
N ASP A 126 -0.63 4.87 -3.81
CA ASP A 126 -0.56 4.44 -2.41
C ASP A 126 0.78 3.74 -2.14
N MET A 127 1.57 4.29 -1.22
CA MET A 127 2.86 3.78 -0.76
C MET A 127 2.77 3.08 0.60
N SER A 128 1.57 2.89 1.15
CA SER A 128 1.38 2.23 2.44
C SER A 128 1.82 0.76 2.43
N LEU A 129 1.94 0.18 3.62
CA LEU A 129 2.16 -1.27 3.79
C LEU A 129 1.05 -2.13 3.16
N ALA A 130 -0.17 -1.58 3.04
CA ALA A 130 -1.31 -2.28 2.45
C ALA A 130 -1.45 -2.05 0.94
N SER A 131 -0.52 -1.30 0.33
CA SER A 131 -0.60 -0.93 -1.09
C SER A 131 -0.71 -2.16 -2.00
N LYS A 132 -1.63 -2.07 -2.97
CA LYS A 132 -1.80 -3.07 -4.04
C LYS A 132 -0.60 -3.13 -4.97
N ALA A 133 0.22 -2.07 -5.02
CA ALA A 133 1.43 -2.03 -5.84
C ALA A 133 2.53 -2.94 -5.29
N ASN A 134 2.52 -3.27 -3.99
CA ASN A 134 3.55 -4.10 -3.36
C ASN A 134 3.78 -5.42 -4.10
N THR A 135 2.71 -6.16 -4.41
CA THR A 135 2.82 -7.45 -5.11
C THR A 135 3.33 -7.28 -6.54
N LEU A 136 2.93 -6.21 -7.23
CA LEU A 136 3.34 -5.96 -8.62
C LEU A 136 4.85 -5.66 -8.70
N PHE A 137 5.35 -4.81 -7.81
CA PHE A 137 6.79 -4.51 -7.74
C PHE A 137 7.63 -5.65 -7.18
N ALA A 138 7.11 -6.41 -6.21
CA ALA A 138 7.79 -7.59 -5.69
C ALA A 138 7.99 -8.66 -6.79
N ASN A 139 6.96 -8.92 -7.60
CA ASN A 139 7.05 -9.84 -8.74
C ASN A 139 8.05 -9.37 -9.81
N ALA A 140 8.25 -8.07 -9.94
CA ALA A 140 9.25 -7.48 -10.83
C ALA A 140 10.66 -7.41 -10.21
N GLY A 141 10.85 -7.88 -8.97
CA GLY A 141 12.14 -7.86 -8.28
C GLY A 141 12.58 -6.48 -7.79
N ILE A 142 11.63 -5.56 -7.55
CA ILE A 142 11.92 -4.17 -7.14
C ILE A 142 11.45 -3.93 -5.69
N PRO A 143 12.26 -4.31 -4.68
CA PRO A 143 11.85 -4.19 -3.27
C PRO A 143 11.80 -2.75 -2.75
N ASN A 144 12.59 -1.83 -3.32
CA ASN A 144 12.72 -0.43 -2.90
C ASN A 144 11.84 0.53 -3.73
N TRP A 145 10.75 0.04 -4.33
CA TRP A 145 9.94 0.77 -5.28
C TRP A 145 9.36 2.09 -4.74
N ARG A 146 9.10 2.19 -3.42
CA ARG A 146 8.62 3.42 -2.77
C ARG A 146 9.60 4.58 -2.93
N SER A 147 10.90 4.30 -2.79
CA SER A 147 11.94 5.31 -3.00
C SER A 147 11.98 5.76 -4.46
N LEU A 148 11.83 4.82 -5.40
CA LEU A 148 11.79 5.15 -6.83
C LEU A 148 10.55 5.99 -7.17
N ALA A 149 9.38 5.61 -6.66
CA ALA A 149 8.14 6.36 -6.86
C ALA A 149 8.24 7.78 -6.31
N ALA A 150 8.91 7.96 -5.17
CA ALA A 150 9.17 9.27 -4.60
C ALA A 150 10.10 10.14 -5.46
N GLU A 151 11.06 9.56 -6.15
CA GLU A 151 11.98 10.30 -7.02
C GLU A 151 11.30 10.81 -8.30
N ASP A 152 10.25 10.13 -8.75
CA ASP A 152 9.55 10.43 -9.99
C ASP A 152 8.18 11.09 -9.75
N CYS A 153 7.88 11.57 -8.55
CA CYS A 153 6.60 12.22 -8.25
C CYS A 153 6.74 13.74 -8.12
N VAL A 154 5.65 14.48 -8.31
CA VAL A 154 5.57 15.93 -8.07
C VAL A 154 5.56 16.22 -6.57
N GLU A 155 4.85 15.39 -5.81
CA GLU A 155 4.58 15.64 -4.40
C GLU A 155 4.51 14.32 -3.64
N LEU A 156 5.01 14.35 -2.39
CA LEU A 156 4.81 13.29 -1.43
C LEU A 156 3.82 13.75 -0.36
N GLN A 157 2.72 13.03 -0.22
CA GLN A 157 1.74 13.29 0.81
C GLN A 157 1.83 12.18 1.87
N VAL A 158 2.32 12.52 3.07
CA VAL A 158 2.42 11.58 4.19
C VAL A 158 1.39 11.95 5.25
N GLU A 159 0.44 11.04 5.48
CA GLU A 159 -0.55 11.15 6.54
C GLU A 159 -0.03 10.45 7.79
N LYS A 160 0.11 11.22 8.87
CA LYS A 160 0.56 10.68 10.16
C LYS A 160 -0.43 9.63 10.67
N PRO A 161 0.05 8.53 11.25
CA PRO A 161 -0.81 7.53 11.86
C PRO A 161 -1.63 8.17 12.99
N THR A 162 -2.89 7.76 13.12
CA THR A 162 -3.72 8.07 14.27
C THR A 162 -3.97 6.79 15.08
N GLU A 163 -4.62 6.92 16.24
CA GLU A 163 -5.02 5.77 17.06
C GLU A 163 -5.82 4.73 16.26
N LYS A 164 -6.60 5.17 15.26
CA LYS A 164 -7.48 4.31 14.44
C LYS A 164 -6.96 4.06 13.02
N THR A 165 -6.08 4.91 12.48
CA THR A 165 -5.60 4.79 11.08
C THR A 165 -4.10 4.53 11.04
N PRO A 166 -3.63 3.53 10.26
CA PRO A 166 -2.20 3.36 10.02
C PRO A 166 -1.65 4.55 9.22
N ALA A 167 -0.31 4.69 9.22
CA ALA A 167 0.36 5.70 8.40
C ALA A 167 0.05 5.45 6.93
N LYS A 168 -0.36 6.50 6.22
CA LYS A 168 -0.55 6.45 4.76
C LYS A 168 0.45 7.37 4.10
N ALA A 169 0.93 6.98 2.95
CA ALA A 169 1.83 7.79 2.15
C ALA A 169 1.42 7.66 0.69
N TYR A 170 1.47 8.77 -0.04
CA TYR A 170 1.09 8.83 -1.44
C TYR A 170 2.17 9.56 -2.23
N ALA A 171 2.56 8.99 -3.37
CA ALA A 171 3.34 9.68 -4.39
C ALA A 171 2.38 10.24 -5.44
N ILE A 172 2.41 11.55 -5.64
CA ILE A 172 1.51 12.26 -6.55
C ILE A 172 2.20 12.50 -7.90
N PHE A 173 1.61 11.98 -8.97
CA PHE A 173 2.07 12.13 -10.35
C PHE A 173 1.13 13.04 -11.14
N CYS A 174 1.67 13.73 -12.13
CA CYS A 174 0.87 14.47 -13.11
C CYS A 174 0.47 13.58 -14.29
N LEU A 175 -0.66 13.93 -14.87
CA LEU A 175 -1.12 13.51 -16.19
C LEU A 175 -1.56 14.76 -16.92
N ASP A 176 -0.59 15.50 -17.43
CA ASP A 176 -0.87 16.71 -18.19
C ASP A 176 -1.02 16.37 -19.67
N ALA A 177 -1.94 17.05 -20.35
CA ALA A 177 -1.91 17.11 -21.80
C ALA A 177 -0.53 17.62 -22.23
N ILE A 178 0.09 17.01 -23.24
CA ILE A 178 1.31 17.57 -23.82
C ILE A 178 0.89 18.93 -24.38
N ASP A 179 1.45 20.01 -23.85
CA ASP A 179 1.31 21.33 -24.43
C ASP A 179 1.89 21.24 -25.85
N ASN A 180 1.00 21.24 -26.85
CA ASN A 180 1.38 21.38 -28.25
C ASN A 180 1.66 22.86 -28.56
#